data_AF-A0A2N2FUQ2-F1
#
_entry.id   AF-A0A2N2FUQ2-F1
#
_cell.length_a   1.000
_cell.length_b   1.000
_cell.length_c   1.000
_cell.angle_alpha   90.00
_cell.angle_beta   90.00
_cell.angle_gamma   90.00
#
_symmetry.space_group_name_H-M   'P 1'
#
loop_
_entity.id
_entity.type
_entity.pdbx_description
1 polymer ?
#
loop_
_entity_poly.entity_id
_entity_poly.type
_entity_poly.pdbx_seq_one_letter_code
_entity_poly.pdbx_strand_id
1 'polypeptide(L)'
;MRRIARKGGTPETLVNGALNGLITAPPEPLIPGSRFPRGGLVVDGSEVFFGDSNFFDSYRIMKVAVTGGAITVLATMAEDDSPVAMTVDADNVFWVDGNALNQVARSGGAVSKLSDTEDTPLDLTFASGQLFWSETTGPAHGETGRIKTLPSTGGTATILHQGGDAPRELVIANHLLYWNEGGILALSKTLAGLPPFHRKGDQ
;
A
#
# COMPACT_ATOMS: atom_id res chain seq x y z
N MET A 1 18.51 11.28 -18.24
CA MET A 1 19.13 12.60 -18.20
C MET A 1 20.15 12.78 -19.33
N ARG A 2 20.13 13.92 -20.02
CA ARG A 2 21.08 14.30 -21.09
C ARG A 2 21.69 15.68 -20.79
N ARG A 3 22.88 15.96 -21.31
CA ARG A 3 23.49 17.31 -21.31
C ARG A 3 23.99 17.70 -22.70
N ILE A 4 24.13 19.00 -22.94
CA ILE A 4 24.76 19.57 -24.14
C ILE A 4 25.54 20.81 -23.73
N ALA A 5 26.67 21.09 -24.38
CA ALA A 5 27.45 22.29 -24.11
C ALA A 5 26.68 23.56 -24.53
N ARG A 6 26.80 24.64 -23.75
CA ARG A 6 26.11 25.91 -24.01
C ARG A 6 26.47 26.57 -25.35
N LYS A 7 27.60 26.20 -25.94
CA LYS A 7 28.03 26.67 -27.27
C LYS A 7 27.48 25.82 -28.44
N GLY A 8 26.58 24.86 -28.16
CA GLY A 8 26.07 23.89 -29.13
C GLY A 8 26.95 22.63 -29.23
N GLY A 9 26.41 21.59 -29.87
CA GLY A 9 27.06 20.27 -30.05
C GLY A 9 26.06 19.10 -30.07
N THR A 10 26.55 17.88 -30.09
CA THR A 10 25.71 16.67 -29.96
C THR A 10 25.32 16.46 -28.49
N PRO A 11 24.02 16.31 -28.14
CA PRO A 11 23.62 15.98 -26.78
C PRO A 11 24.24 14.66 -26.30
N GLU A 12 24.93 14.70 -25.17
CA GLU A 12 25.49 13.55 -24.48
C GLU A 12 24.44 12.97 -23.51
N THR A 13 24.23 11.65 -23.57
CA THR A 13 23.35 10.97 -22.62
C THR A 13 24.15 10.60 -21.38
N LEU A 14 23.82 11.22 -20.24
CA LEU A 14 24.49 10.98 -18.97
C LEU A 14 23.89 9.79 -18.22
N VAL A 15 22.57 9.65 -18.29
CA VAL A 15 21.83 8.53 -17.72
C VAL A 15 20.70 8.21 -18.69
N ASN A 16 20.78 7.10 -19.42
CA ASN A 16 19.56 6.42 -19.85
C ASN A 16 19.30 5.32 -18.80
N GLY A 17 18.05 4.95 -18.55
CA GLY A 17 17.73 3.88 -17.61
C GLY A 17 18.28 2.49 -17.99
N ALA A 18 19.17 2.39 -18.98
CA ALA A 18 19.80 1.17 -19.45
C ALA A 18 21.25 0.98 -18.96
N LEU A 19 21.82 1.93 -18.20
CA LEU A 19 23.16 1.80 -17.60
C LEU A 19 23.21 0.94 -16.33
N ASN A 20 22.05 0.45 -15.83
CA ASN A 20 22.00 -0.67 -14.87
C ASN A 20 22.10 -2.04 -15.57
N GLY A 21 22.52 -2.05 -16.85
CA GLY A 21 22.25 -3.16 -17.76
C GLY A 21 20.76 -3.19 -18.08
N LEU A 22 20.40 -3.83 -19.20
CA LEU A 22 19.12 -4.51 -19.20
C LEU A 22 19.20 -5.48 -18.01
N ILE A 23 18.24 -5.45 -17.09
CA ILE A 23 17.96 -6.65 -16.30
C ILE A 23 17.86 -7.73 -17.38
N THR A 24 18.81 -8.66 -17.43
CA THR A 24 18.76 -9.76 -18.39
C THR A 24 17.37 -10.34 -18.21
N ALA A 25 16.55 -10.26 -19.26
CA ALA A 25 15.20 -10.80 -19.22
C ALA A 25 15.35 -12.21 -18.64
N PRO A 26 14.74 -12.51 -17.48
CA PRO A 26 14.90 -13.82 -16.88
C PRO A 26 14.55 -14.89 -17.94
N PRO A 27 15.22 -16.05 -17.90
CA PRO A 27 15.07 -17.05 -18.96
C PRO A 27 13.60 -17.40 -19.18
N GLU A 28 13.14 -17.26 -20.42
CA GLU A 28 11.78 -17.61 -20.82
C GLU A 28 11.53 -19.12 -20.62
N PRO A 29 10.31 -19.52 -20.21
CA PRO A 29 9.12 -18.69 -20.12
C PRO A 29 9.00 -17.93 -18.79
N LEU A 30 8.98 -16.60 -18.84
CA LEU A 30 8.42 -15.77 -17.78
C LEU A 30 6.97 -15.52 -18.11
N ILE A 31 6.09 -15.88 -17.19
CA ILE A 31 4.72 -15.39 -17.21
C ILE A 31 4.69 -14.23 -16.21
N PRO A 32 4.65 -12.96 -16.66
CA PRO A 32 4.56 -11.83 -15.74
C PRO A 32 3.33 -11.98 -14.84
N GLY A 33 3.56 -12.02 -13.52
CA GLY A 33 2.52 -12.13 -12.50
C GLY A 33 1.50 -10.99 -12.52
N SER A 34 2.00 -9.77 -12.72
CA SER A 34 1.25 -8.52 -12.71
C SER A 34 1.97 -7.52 -13.62
N ARG A 35 1.22 -6.63 -14.28
CA ARG A 35 1.77 -5.51 -15.06
C ARG A 35 1.52 -4.16 -14.39
N PHE A 36 0.52 -4.09 -13.51
CA PHE A 36 0.11 -2.87 -12.81
C PHE A 36 -0.36 -3.25 -11.40
N PRO A 37 0.56 -3.53 -10.47
CA PRO A 37 0.19 -3.97 -9.14
C PRO A 37 -0.61 -2.89 -8.39
N ARG A 38 -1.65 -3.33 -7.68
CA ARG A 38 -2.58 -2.52 -6.87
C ARG A 38 -2.86 -3.25 -5.55
N GLY A 39 -3.43 -2.57 -4.56
CA GLY A 39 -4.07 -3.23 -3.42
C GLY A 39 -3.19 -3.91 -2.38
N GLY A 40 -1.87 -3.93 -2.55
CA GLY A 40 -0.95 -4.58 -1.61
C GLY A 40 -0.50 -5.98 -2.05
N LEU A 41 0.46 -6.51 -1.29
CA LEU A 41 1.13 -7.78 -1.50
C LEU A 41 1.16 -8.53 -0.17
N VAL A 42 0.60 -9.74 -0.15
CA VAL A 42 0.52 -10.57 1.05
C VAL A 42 1.14 -11.93 0.77
N VAL A 43 1.94 -12.42 1.71
CA VAL A 43 2.48 -13.78 1.67
C VAL A 43 1.95 -14.53 2.88
N ASP A 44 1.33 -15.68 2.63
CA ASP A 44 0.87 -16.57 3.69
C ASP A 44 1.16 -18.02 3.31
N GLY A 45 2.01 -18.68 4.12
CA GLY A 45 2.50 -20.02 3.85
C GLY A 45 3.20 -20.12 2.49
N SER A 46 2.63 -20.94 1.60
CA SER A 46 3.16 -21.19 0.25
C SER A 46 2.49 -20.36 -0.85
N GLU A 47 1.65 -19.38 -0.49
CA GLU A 47 0.88 -18.57 -1.44
C GLU A 47 1.25 -17.09 -1.32
N VAL A 48 1.25 -16.41 -2.47
CA VAL A 48 1.39 -14.95 -2.61
C VAL A 48 0.09 -14.41 -3.19
N PHE A 49 -0.49 -13.40 -2.55
CA PHE A 49 -1.70 -12.71 -2.95
C PHE A 49 -1.36 -11.27 -3.32
N PHE A 50 -1.96 -10.77 -4.40
CA PHE A 50 -1.67 -9.44 -4.90
C PHE A 50 -2.82 -8.92 -5.77
N GLY A 51 -2.98 -7.60 -5.80
CA GLY A 51 -3.89 -6.93 -6.71
C GLY A 51 -3.20 -6.51 -8.01
N ASP A 52 -3.94 -6.49 -9.11
CA ASP A 52 -3.46 -5.99 -10.40
C ASP A 52 -4.59 -5.27 -11.14
N SER A 53 -4.25 -4.21 -11.88
CA SER A 53 -5.18 -3.61 -12.83
C SER A 53 -4.98 -4.16 -14.23
N ASN A 54 -6.05 -4.64 -14.86
CA ASN A 54 -6.03 -5.03 -16.26
C ASN A 54 -6.19 -3.80 -17.17
N PHE A 55 -5.09 -3.08 -17.43
CA PHE A 55 -5.04 -1.95 -18.37
C PHE A 55 -6.18 -0.92 -18.19
N PHE A 56 -6.54 -0.64 -16.93
CA PHE A 56 -7.64 0.24 -16.51
C PHE A 56 -9.07 -0.28 -16.75
N ASP A 57 -9.28 -1.43 -17.39
CA ASP A 57 -10.63 -1.98 -17.60
C ASP A 57 -11.26 -2.56 -16.32
N SER A 58 -10.42 -3.11 -15.44
CA SER A 58 -10.84 -3.79 -14.21
C SER A 58 -9.68 -3.95 -13.23
N TYR A 59 -10.02 -4.18 -11.97
CA TYR A 59 -9.08 -4.67 -10.96
C TYR A 59 -9.29 -6.14 -10.66
N ARG A 60 -8.22 -6.82 -10.29
CA ARG A 60 -8.22 -8.24 -9.97
C ARG A 60 -7.48 -8.49 -8.67
N ILE A 61 -8.03 -9.37 -7.86
CA ILE A 61 -7.31 -10.01 -6.75
C ILE A 61 -6.84 -11.37 -7.26
N MET A 62 -5.54 -11.64 -7.15
CA MET A 62 -4.91 -12.82 -7.75
C MET A 62 -4.00 -13.50 -6.74
N LYS A 63 -3.68 -14.77 -7.01
CA LYS A 63 -2.69 -15.52 -6.24
C LYS A 63 -1.79 -16.38 -7.11
N VAL A 64 -0.63 -16.69 -6.57
CA VAL A 64 0.37 -17.61 -7.14
C VAL A 64 1.12 -18.32 -6.02
N ALA A 65 1.68 -19.50 -6.29
CA ALA A 65 2.58 -20.15 -5.33
C ALA A 65 3.87 -19.33 -5.16
N VAL A 66 4.47 -19.34 -3.96
CA VAL A 66 5.76 -18.69 -3.68
C VAL A 66 6.91 -19.20 -4.57
N THR A 67 6.78 -20.42 -5.08
CA THR A 67 7.70 -21.04 -6.05
C THR A 67 7.46 -20.59 -7.49
N GLY A 68 6.47 -19.71 -7.73
CA GLY A 68 5.97 -19.36 -9.06
C GLY A 68 5.00 -20.39 -9.61
N GLY A 69 4.52 -20.16 -10.84
CA GLY A 69 3.60 -21.05 -11.55
C GLY A 69 2.43 -20.30 -12.19
N ALA A 70 1.34 -21.02 -12.44
CA ALA A 70 0.11 -20.44 -12.96
C ALA A 70 -0.52 -19.49 -11.94
N ILE A 71 -1.00 -18.35 -12.42
CA ILE A 71 -1.73 -17.35 -11.63
C ILE A 71 -3.20 -17.73 -11.60
N THR A 72 -3.81 -17.68 -10.43
CA THR A 72 -5.26 -17.84 -10.26
C THR A 72 -5.88 -16.48 -9.98
N VAL A 73 -6.88 -16.10 -10.76
CA VAL A 73 -7.72 -14.92 -10.48
C VAL A 73 -8.78 -15.33 -9.45
N LEU A 74 -8.82 -14.64 -8.32
CA LEU A 74 -9.77 -14.89 -7.24
C LEU A 74 -11.04 -14.04 -7.38
N ALA A 75 -10.86 -12.77 -7.78
CA ALA A 75 -11.93 -11.81 -7.99
C ALA A 75 -11.59 -10.88 -9.16
N THR A 76 -12.63 -10.38 -9.83
CA THR A 76 -12.55 -9.29 -10.82
C THR A 76 -13.58 -8.23 -10.45
N MET A 77 -13.16 -6.97 -10.43
CA MET A 77 -13.92 -5.82 -9.92
C MET A 77 -13.90 -4.70 -10.96
N ALA A 78 -14.84 -3.75 -10.84
CA ALA A 78 -14.97 -2.65 -11.80
C ALA A 78 -13.76 -1.70 -11.76
N GLU A 79 -13.63 -0.84 -12.77
CA GLU A 79 -12.51 0.11 -12.92
C GLU A 79 -12.41 1.19 -11.83
N ASP A 80 -13.47 1.38 -11.04
CA ASP A 80 -13.53 2.35 -9.94
C ASP A 80 -13.24 1.71 -8.56
N ASP A 81 -13.16 0.38 -8.47
CA ASP A 81 -12.95 -0.36 -7.23
C ASP A 81 -11.46 -0.65 -6.99
N SER A 82 -10.58 0.36 -7.10
CA SER A 82 -9.14 0.12 -6.94
C SER A 82 -8.81 -0.35 -5.52
N PRO A 83 -8.28 -1.57 -5.32
CA PRO A 83 -7.86 -1.98 -3.99
C PRO A 83 -6.67 -1.12 -3.55
N VAL A 84 -6.65 -0.78 -2.27
CA VAL A 84 -5.61 0.04 -1.62
C VAL A 84 -4.69 -0.84 -0.78
N ALA A 85 -5.24 -1.62 0.14
CA ALA A 85 -4.50 -2.52 1.03
C ALA A 85 -5.22 -3.87 1.17
N MET A 86 -4.47 -4.91 1.53
CA MET A 86 -4.95 -6.30 1.55
C MET A 86 -4.32 -7.09 2.69
N THR A 87 -5.09 -8.03 3.23
CA THR A 87 -4.64 -9.05 4.19
C THR A 87 -5.35 -10.37 3.92
N VAL A 88 -4.93 -11.45 4.56
CA VAL A 88 -5.57 -12.76 4.45
C VAL A 88 -5.81 -13.38 5.82
N ASP A 89 -6.79 -14.29 5.89
CA ASP A 89 -6.89 -15.30 6.95
C ASP A 89 -6.76 -16.72 6.35
N ALA A 90 -7.12 -17.75 7.11
CA ALA A 90 -7.04 -19.13 6.66
C ALA A 90 -7.92 -19.41 5.42
N ASP A 91 -9.03 -18.71 5.26
CA ASP A 91 -10.10 -19.04 4.31
C ASP A 91 -10.32 -17.94 3.26
N ASN A 92 -9.99 -16.69 3.57
CA ASN A 92 -10.38 -15.51 2.80
C ASN A 92 -9.21 -14.55 2.55
N VAL A 93 -9.38 -13.76 1.49
CA VAL A 93 -8.61 -12.56 1.20
C VAL A 93 -9.50 -11.36 1.45
N PHE A 94 -8.98 -10.37 2.16
CA PHE A 94 -9.67 -9.13 2.49
C PHE A 94 -8.93 -7.95 1.91
N TRP A 95 -9.65 -6.95 1.42
CA TRP A 95 -9.05 -5.70 0.97
C TRP A 95 -9.96 -4.52 1.27
N VAL A 96 -9.34 -3.36 1.37
CA VAL A 96 -10.04 -2.08 1.37
C VAL A 96 -9.82 -1.41 0.02
N ASP A 97 -10.87 -0.79 -0.51
CA ASP A 97 -10.84 0.14 -1.63
C ASP A 97 -11.54 1.45 -1.20
N GLY A 98 -11.61 2.44 -2.10
CA GLY A 98 -12.21 3.74 -1.77
C GLY A 98 -13.70 3.69 -1.38
N ASN A 99 -14.37 2.55 -1.57
CA ASN A 99 -15.80 2.39 -1.33
C ASN A 99 -16.08 1.47 -0.12
N ALA A 100 -15.25 0.43 0.09
CA ALA A 100 -15.58 -0.63 1.03
C ALA A 100 -14.39 -1.45 1.54
N LEU A 101 -14.62 -2.10 2.69
CA LEU A 101 -13.93 -3.32 3.12
C LEU A 101 -14.65 -4.53 2.50
N ASN A 102 -13.92 -5.31 1.71
CA ASN A 102 -14.42 -6.42 0.92
C ASN A 102 -13.68 -7.72 1.23
N GLN A 103 -14.30 -8.85 0.87
CA GLN A 103 -13.70 -10.18 0.98
C GLN A 103 -14.01 -11.08 -0.21
N VAL A 104 -13.13 -12.06 -0.43
CA VAL A 104 -13.35 -13.20 -1.33
C VAL A 104 -12.69 -14.45 -0.73
N ALA A 105 -13.27 -15.63 -0.93
CA ALA A 105 -12.64 -16.88 -0.55
C ALA A 105 -11.28 -17.06 -1.26
N ARG A 106 -10.31 -17.71 -0.61
CA ARG A 106 -9.00 -18.02 -1.21
C ARG A 106 -9.08 -18.97 -2.42
N SER A 107 -10.23 -19.63 -2.61
CA SER A 107 -10.57 -20.39 -3.81
C SER A 107 -11.11 -19.53 -4.96
N GLY A 108 -11.35 -18.24 -4.72
CA GLY A 108 -12.05 -17.32 -5.61
C GLY A 108 -13.57 -17.41 -5.48
N GLY A 109 -14.26 -16.54 -6.21
CA GLY A 109 -15.73 -16.53 -6.30
C GLY A 109 -16.32 -15.12 -6.24
N ALA A 110 -17.54 -15.02 -5.71
CA ALA A 110 -18.23 -13.75 -5.54
C ALA A 110 -17.58 -12.91 -4.43
N VAL A 111 -17.41 -11.62 -4.71
CA VAL A 111 -16.98 -10.63 -3.73
C VAL A 111 -18.12 -10.33 -2.77
N SER A 112 -17.83 -10.34 -1.47
CA SER A 112 -18.77 -9.89 -0.42
C SER A 112 -18.27 -8.59 0.19
N LYS A 113 -19.14 -7.58 0.25
CA LYS A 113 -18.87 -6.35 1.02
C LYS A 113 -19.14 -6.60 2.50
N LEU A 114 -18.19 -6.22 3.36
CA LEU A 114 -18.27 -6.35 4.82
C LEU A 114 -18.63 -5.03 5.52
N SER A 115 -18.08 -3.91 5.04
CA SER A 115 -18.34 -2.57 5.57
C SER A 115 -18.11 -1.53 4.47
N ASP A 116 -18.76 -0.38 4.57
CA ASP A 116 -18.38 0.79 3.80
C ASP A 116 -17.11 1.43 4.39
N THR A 117 -16.32 2.10 3.56
CA THR A 117 -15.30 3.07 3.97
C THR A 117 -15.90 4.46 3.89
N GLU A 118 -15.83 5.24 4.97
CA GLU A 118 -16.44 6.58 4.98
C GLU A 118 -15.45 7.71 4.65
N ASP A 119 -14.16 7.38 4.62
CA ASP A 119 -13.03 8.26 4.36
C ASP A 119 -12.01 7.50 3.47
N THR A 120 -10.87 8.13 3.13
CA THR A 120 -9.85 7.47 2.30
C THR A 120 -9.14 6.38 3.10
N PRO A 121 -9.27 5.08 2.77
CA PRO A 121 -8.54 4.04 3.47
C PRO A 121 -7.05 4.10 3.13
N LEU A 122 -6.21 3.70 4.08
CA LEU A 122 -4.75 3.70 3.91
C LEU A 122 -4.14 2.32 4.09
N ASP A 123 -4.57 1.58 5.11
CA ASP A 123 -4.02 0.26 5.42
C ASP A 123 -5.06 -0.69 6.00
N LEU A 124 -4.77 -1.99 5.96
CA LEU A 124 -5.61 -3.08 6.46
C LEU A 124 -4.75 -4.21 7.02
N THR A 125 -5.00 -4.61 8.27
CA THR A 125 -4.36 -5.77 8.89
C THR A 125 -5.38 -6.71 9.53
N PHE A 126 -5.03 -7.99 9.62
CA PHE A 126 -5.81 -9.03 10.28
C PHE A 126 -5.05 -9.59 11.50
N ALA A 127 -5.73 -9.76 12.63
CA ALA A 127 -5.21 -10.53 13.75
C ALA A 127 -6.33 -11.08 14.62
N SER A 128 -6.16 -12.33 15.08
CA SER A 128 -7.05 -12.96 16.06
C SER A 128 -8.54 -12.91 15.69
N GLY A 129 -8.88 -13.08 14.41
CA GLY A 129 -10.27 -13.05 13.93
C GLY A 129 -10.83 -11.64 13.71
N GLN A 130 -10.01 -10.59 13.87
CA GLN A 130 -10.41 -9.20 13.69
C GLN A 130 -9.64 -8.55 12.54
N LEU A 131 -10.35 -7.78 11.74
CA LEU A 131 -9.82 -6.85 10.76
C LEU A 131 -9.68 -5.47 11.40
N PHE A 132 -8.61 -4.77 11.07
CA PHE A 132 -8.34 -3.39 11.48
C PHE A 132 -7.91 -2.60 10.26
N TRP A 133 -8.52 -1.44 10.04
CA TRP A 133 -8.15 -0.57 8.93
C TRP A 133 -8.11 0.88 9.36
N SER A 134 -7.25 1.64 8.68
CA SER A 134 -7.08 3.07 8.90
C SER A 134 -7.73 3.85 7.77
N GLU A 135 -8.37 4.96 8.11
CA GLU A 135 -8.93 5.91 7.16
C GLU A 135 -8.48 7.34 7.51
N THR A 136 -8.25 8.16 6.48
CA THR A 136 -7.89 9.58 6.59
C THR A 136 -8.92 10.47 5.90
N THR A 137 -9.15 11.65 6.48
CA THR A 137 -10.04 12.69 5.92
C THR A 137 -9.40 13.47 4.76
N GLY A 138 -8.15 13.20 4.39
CA GLY A 138 -7.54 13.82 3.20
C GLY A 138 -6.11 13.35 2.85
N PRO A 139 -5.41 14.10 1.96
CA PRO A 139 -4.02 13.83 1.55
C PRO A 139 -2.87 14.70 2.14
N ALA A 140 -3.13 15.76 2.92
CA ALA A 140 -2.21 16.80 3.42
C ALA A 140 -2.03 16.88 4.97
N HIS A 141 -1.26 17.86 5.45
CA HIS A 141 -0.95 18.02 6.88
C HIS A 141 -2.14 18.52 7.72
N GLY A 142 -2.22 18.11 8.99
CA GLY A 142 -3.27 18.53 9.94
C GLY A 142 -4.58 17.74 9.79
N GLU A 143 -4.50 16.56 9.20
CA GLU A 143 -5.64 15.69 8.94
C GLU A 143 -6.02 14.87 10.15
N THR A 144 -7.33 14.67 10.29
CA THR A 144 -7.86 13.68 11.22
C THR A 144 -8.02 12.35 10.51
N GLY A 145 -7.99 11.28 11.28
CA GLY A 145 -8.38 9.97 10.77
C GLY A 145 -8.92 9.08 11.88
N ARG A 146 -9.16 7.83 11.50
CA ARG A 146 -9.75 6.83 12.38
C ARG A 146 -9.12 5.47 12.13
N ILE A 147 -9.07 4.65 13.17
CA ILE A 147 -8.86 3.21 13.06
C ILE A 147 -10.20 2.56 13.35
N LYS A 148 -10.68 1.74 12.41
CA LYS A 148 -11.90 0.95 12.55
C LYS A 148 -11.56 -0.53 12.70
N THR A 149 -12.47 -1.29 13.30
CA THR A 149 -12.34 -2.74 13.44
C THR A 149 -13.67 -3.47 13.24
N LEU A 150 -13.58 -4.70 12.74
CA LEU A 150 -14.70 -5.60 12.45
C LEU A 150 -14.22 -7.05 12.58
N PRO A 151 -15.05 -7.99 13.08
CA PRO A 151 -14.77 -9.42 12.96
C PRO A 151 -14.64 -9.86 11.49
N SER A 152 -13.71 -10.77 11.18
CA SER A 152 -13.55 -11.27 9.80
C SER A 152 -14.77 -12.05 9.29
N THR A 153 -15.61 -12.54 10.21
CA THR A 153 -16.91 -13.15 9.89
C THR A 153 -18.00 -12.14 9.55
N GLY A 154 -17.69 -10.83 9.57
CA GLY A 154 -18.64 -9.74 9.37
C GLY A 154 -19.29 -9.25 10.66
N GLY A 155 -20.27 -8.34 10.51
CA GLY A 155 -20.96 -7.66 11.61
C GLY A 155 -20.97 -6.14 11.44
N THR A 156 -21.06 -5.41 12.54
CA THR A 156 -21.02 -3.95 12.53
C THR A 156 -19.60 -3.46 12.83
N ALA A 157 -19.06 -2.60 11.96
CA ALA A 157 -17.79 -1.95 12.18
C ALA A 157 -17.85 -1.01 13.38
N THR A 158 -16.77 -0.96 14.17
CA THR A 158 -16.63 -0.05 15.31
C THR A 158 -15.39 0.82 15.17
N ILE A 159 -15.44 2.04 15.71
CA ILE A 159 -14.28 2.94 15.75
C ILE A 159 -13.44 2.57 16.97
N LEU A 160 -12.21 2.13 16.74
CA LEU A 160 -11.22 1.81 17.78
C LEU A 160 -10.46 3.07 18.22
N HIS A 161 -10.15 3.95 17.29
CA HIS A 161 -9.46 5.21 17.53
C HIS A 161 -9.95 6.30 16.57
N GLN A 162 -10.03 7.54 17.04
CA GLN A 162 -10.37 8.71 16.23
C GLN A 162 -9.58 9.94 16.71
N GLY A 163 -9.05 10.72 15.77
CA GLY A 163 -8.22 11.90 16.03
C GLY A 163 -6.77 11.72 15.58
N GLY A 164 -5.88 12.62 16.00
CA GLY A 164 -4.45 12.61 15.63
C GLY A 164 -4.19 13.11 14.20
N ASP A 165 -2.92 13.03 13.77
CA ASP A 165 -2.48 13.43 12.42
C ASP A 165 -2.61 12.26 11.41
N ALA A 166 -3.81 11.68 11.33
CA ALA A 166 -4.18 10.50 10.54
C ALA A 166 -3.34 9.22 10.79
N PRO A 167 -3.93 8.13 11.33
CA PRO A 167 -3.25 6.85 11.44
C PRO A 167 -3.01 6.29 10.03
N ARG A 168 -1.80 5.82 9.74
CA ARG A 168 -1.44 5.29 8.42
C ARG A 168 -1.25 3.78 8.48
N GLU A 169 -0.01 3.32 8.50
CA GLU A 169 0.35 1.91 8.51
C GLU A 169 0.00 1.29 9.86
N LEU A 170 -0.57 0.10 9.82
CA LEU A 170 -1.05 -0.68 10.95
C LEU A 170 -0.21 -1.94 11.08
N VAL A 171 0.36 -2.19 12.26
CA VAL A 171 1.12 -3.41 12.53
C VAL A 171 0.67 -4.02 13.86
N ILE A 172 0.47 -5.34 13.85
CA ILE A 172 0.16 -6.09 15.06
C ILE A 172 1.45 -6.74 15.59
N ALA A 173 1.75 -6.52 16.87
CA ALA A 173 2.79 -7.26 17.58
C ALA A 173 2.38 -7.51 19.03
N ASN A 174 2.58 -8.73 19.53
CA ASN A 174 2.28 -9.11 20.92
C ASN A 174 0.84 -8.74 21.38
N HIS A 175 -0.16 -8.98 20.52
CA HIS A 175 -1.57 -8.59 20.75
C HIS A 175 -1.85 -7.08 20.87
N LEU A 176 -0.89 -6.24 20.45
CA LEU A 176 -1.05 -4.80 20.41
C LEU A 176 -1.06 -4.32 18.96
N LEU A 177 -1.94 -3.36 18.68
CA LEU A 177 -1.97 -2.62 17.42
C LEU A 177 -1.11 -1.38 17.55
N TYR A 178 -0.13 -1.27 16.65
CA TYR A 178 0.76 -0.12 16.49
C TYR A 178 0.43 0.57 15.18
N TRP A 179 0.55 1.90 15.17
CA TRP A 179 0.42 2.68 13.96
C TRP A 179 1.42 3.83 13.94
N ASN A 180 1.76 4.29 12.75
CA ASN A 180 2.38 5.59 12.56
C ASN A 180 1.32 6.65 12.26
N GLU A 181 1.60 7.88 12.64
CA GLU A 181 0.78 9.04 12.28
C GLU A 181 1.53 9.91 11.26
N GLY A 182 0.78 10.54 10.37
CA GLY A 182 1.29 11.44 9.33
C GLY A 182 1.75 12.82 9.83
N GLY A 183 1.88 13.01 11.15
CA GLY A 183 2.24 14.28 11.77
C GLY A 183 3.67 14.74 11.51
N ILE A 184 3.93 16.03 11.72
CA ILE A 184 5.27 16.61 11.55
C ILE A 184 6.26 15.90 12.48
N LEU A 185 7.23 15.16 11.92
CA LEU A 185 8.47 14.85 12.61
C LEU A 185 9.23 16.17 12.85
N ALA A 186 8.97 16.78 14.01
CA ALA A 186 9.52 18.03 14.55
C ALA A 186 8.66 19.30 14.39
N LEU A 187 7.96 19.66 15.48
CA LEU A 187 8.16 21.00 16.01
C LEU A 187 9.63 21.09 16.42
N SER A 188 10.51 21.57 15.54
CA SER A 188 11.74 22.18 16.03
C SER A 188 11.32 23.46 16.75
N LYS A 189 10.99 23.34 18.04
CA LYS A 189 11.03 24.50 18.91
C LYS A 189 12.49 24.93 18.86
N THR A 190 12.79 26.00 18.12
CA THR A 190 14.04 26.70 18.33
C THR A 190 14.12 26.96 19.82
N LEU A 191 15.08 26.35 20.52
CA LEU A 191 15.49 26.86 21.82
C LEU A 191 16.00 28.27 21.53
N ALA A 192 15.18 29.28 21.79
CA ALA A 192 15.64 30.65 21.85
C ALA A 192 16.75 30.68 22.91
N GLY A 193 18.00 30.86 22.48
CA GLY A 193 19.14 30.99 23.40
C GLY A 193 20.45 30.33 22.98
N LEU A 194 20.53 29.58 21.88
CA LEU A 194 21.84 29.12 21.40
C LEU A 194 22.51 30.21 20.54
N PRO A 195 23.77 30.61 20.85
CA PRO A 195 24.51 31.56 20.02
C PRO A 195 24.73 30.98 18.61
N PRO A 196 24.84 31.82 17.58
CA PRO A 196 25.02 31.35 16.21
C PRO A 196 26.28 30.48 16.08
N PHE A 197 26.14 29.37 15.38
CA PHE A 197 27.26 28.52 14.97
C PHE A 197 28.19 29.33 14.07
N HIS A 198 29.35 29.75 14.59
CA HIS A 198 30.48 30.12 13.75
C HIS A 198 31.03 28.83 13.13
N ARG A 199 30.87 28.65 11.81
CA ARG A 199 31.71 27.71 11.07
C ARG A 199 33.14 28.22 11.16
N LYS A 200 34.02 27.42 11.76
CA LYS A 200 35.46 27.64 11.70
C LYS A 200 35.93 27.32 10.29
N GLY A 201 36.09 28.35 9.47
CA GLY A 201 36.60 28.22 8.10
C GLY A 201 35.88 29.12 7.10
N ASP A 202 35.97 30.43 7.30
CA ASP A 202 36.12 31.44 6.25
C ASP A 202 37.06 32.50 6.84
N GLN A 203 37.95 33.03 6.00
CA GLN A 203 39.26 33.66 6.32
C GLN A 203 39.34 34.63 7.50
#